data_AF-F0I6D5-F1
#
_entry.id   AF-F0I6D5-F1
#
_cell.length_a   1.000
_cell.length_b   1.000
_cell.length_c   1.000
_cell.angle_alpha   90.00
_cell.angle_beta   90.00
_cell.angle_gamma   90.00
#
_symmetry.space_group_name_H-M   'P 1'
#
loop_
_entity.id
_entity.type
_entity.pdbx_description
1 polymer ?
#
loop_
_entity_poly.entity_id
_entity_poly.type
_entity_poly.pdbx_seq_one_letter_code
_entity_poly.pdbx_strand_id
1 'polypeptide(L)'
;MIYDLVDKNSNEKNAIYRDHPNSLDEKYHILAVLDIRKMIPVAEGAYKKIEFKTLELNYQFLFYKEHKFCKSEQDKIISYASKIYSKTIAKGSALSKFHCDYVALEKALQNYK
;
A
#
# COMPACT_ATOMS: atom_id res chain seq x y z
N MET A 1 0.59 6.32 -2.32
CA MET A 1 0.12 6.10 -3.70
C MET A 1 1.27 5.49 -4.45
N ILE A 2 1.01 4.42 -5.20
CA ILE A 2 1.98 3.71 -6.03
C ILE A 2 1.70 4.15 -7.47
N TYR A 3 2.73 4.59 -8.18
CA TYR A 3 2.61 5.19 -9.50
C TYR A 3 3.82 4.91 -10.38
N ASP A 4 3.63 5.05 -11.69
CA ASP A 4 4.69 5.17 -12.69
C ASP A 4 4.70 6.59 -13.28
N LEU A 5 5.86 7.04 -13.75
CA LEU A 5 5.98 8.23 -14.59
C LEU A 5 5.80 7.82 -16.06
N VAL A 6 4.90 8.51 -16.76
CA VAL A 6 4.60 8.25 -18.18
C VAL A 6 4.51 9.56 -18.95
N ASP A 7 4.64 9.49 -20.27
CA ASP A 7 4.46 10.64 -21.16
C ASP A 7 3.08 11.27 -20.98
N LYS A 8 3.02 12.61 -21.06
CA LYS A 8 1.80 13.41 -20.92
C LYS A 8 0.66 12.93 -21.81
N ASN A 9 0.97 12.45 -23.01
CA ASN A 9 0.02 12.01 -24.02
C ASN A 9 -0.45 10.56 -23.84
N SER A 10 0.15 9.80 -22.91
CA SER A 10 -0.24 8.40 -22.64
C SER A 10 -1.72 8.31 -22.25
N ASN A 11 -2.53 7.53 -22.97
CA ASN A 11 -3.96 7.43 -22.68
C ASN A 11 -4.46 5.99 -22.80
N GLU A 12 -4.06 5.17 -21.85
CA GLU A 12 -4.54 3.79 -21.74
C GLU A 12 -5.99 3.78 -21.26
N LYS A 13 -6.79 2.88 -21.82
CA LYS A 13 -8.21 2.74 -21.47
C LYS A 13 -8.35 2.37 -19.99
N ASN A 14 -9.20 3.10 -19.26
CA ASN A 14 -9.47 2.95 -17.83
C ASN A 14 -8.28 3.24 -16.89
N ALA A 15 -7.17 3.76 -17.41
CA ALA A 15 -6.06 4.20 -16.56
C ALA A 15 -6.39 5.49 -15.81
N ILE A 16 -5.84 5.63 -14.61
CA ILE A 16 -6.02 6.82 -13.78
C ILE A 16 -4.72 7.62 -13.79
N TYR A 17 -4.81 8.87 -14.25
CA TYR A 17 -3.67 9.77 -14.32
C TYR A 17 -3.79 10.95 -13.36
N ARG A 18 -2.65 11.47 -12.92
CA ARG A 18 -2.53 12.74 -12.20
C ARG A 18 -1.39 13.54 -12.79
N ASP A 19 -1.61 14.84 -13.00
CA ASP A 19 -0.57 15.72 -13.50
C ASP A 19 0.66 15.75 -12.58
N HIS A 20 1.85 15.72 -13.20
CA HIS A 20 3.09 15.92 -12.48
C HIS A 20 3.21 17.42 -12.16
N PRO A 21 3.37 17.82 -10.88
CA PRO A 21 3.34 19.23 -10.50
C PRO A 21 4.51 20.03 -11.09
N ASN A 22 5.64 19.37 -11.36
CA ASN A 22 6.88 20.02 -11.80
C ASN A 22 7.34 19.58 -13.20
N SER A 23 6.48 18.91 -13.98
CA SER A 23 6.85 18.43 -15.33
C SER A 23 5.69 18.67 -16.29
N LEU A 24 6.00 19.24 -17.46
CA LEU A 24 5.02 19.46 -18.53
C LEU A 24 4.90 18.23 -19.45
N ASP A 25 5.97 17.42 -19.52
CA ASP A 25 6.09 16.29 -20.43
C ASP A 25 5.69 14.96 -19.79
N GLU A 26 5.61 14.91 -18.45
CA GLU A 26 5.29 13.70 -17.71
C GLU A 26 4.01 13.84 -16.88
N LYS A 27 3.40 12.70 -16.60
CA LYS A 27 2.30 12.58 -15.63
C LYS A 27 2.45 11.29 -14.82
N TYR A 28 1.81 11.26 -13.65
CA TYR A 28 1.72 10.06 -12.84
C TYR A 28 0.61 9.15 -13.39
N HIS A 29 0.95 7.93 -13.74
CA HIS A 29 -0.01 6.84 -13.90
C HIS A 29 -0.18 6.15 -12.55
N ILE A 30 -1.37 6.25 -11.96
CA ILE A 30 -1.66 5.66 -10.65
C ILE A 30 -1.93 4.17 -10.83
N LEU A 31 -1.09 3.34 -10.22
CA LEU A 31 -1.21 1.88 -10.26
C LEU A 31 -2.06 1.37 -9.10
N ALA A 32 -1.77 1.85 -7.88
CA ALA A 32 -2.42 1.38 -6.67
C ALA A 32 -2.29 2.37 -5.50
N VAL A 33 -3.00 2.06 -4.42
CA VAL A 33 -2.90 2.77 -3.14
C VAL A 33 -2.61 1.78 -2.03
N LEU A 34 -1.47 1.96 -1.38
CA LEU A 34 -1.16 1.27 -0.12
C LEU A 34 -1.81 2.04 1.05
N ASP A 35 -2.93 1.52 1.57
CA ASP A 35 -3.65 2.16 2.68
C ASP A 35 -3.16 1.67 4.06
N ILE A 36 -2.12 2.32 4.57
CA ILE A 36 -1.50 2.01 5.86
C ILE A 36 -2.48 2.16 7.04
N ARG A 37 -3.52 2.99 6.91
CA ARG A 37 -4.53 3.17 7.95
C ARG A 37 -5.35 1.91 8.19
N LYS A 38 -5.36 1.00 7.20
CA LYS A 38 -6.07 -0.28 7.20
C LYS A 38 -5.15 -1.48 7.41
N MET A 39 -3.89 -1.28 7.81
CA MET A 39 -3.01 -2.39 8.16
C MET A 39 -3.59 -3.22 9.30
N ILE A 40 -3.32 -4.53 9.29
CA ILE A 40 -3.82 -5.48 10.28
C ILE A 40 -2.68 -6.37 10.77
N PRO A 41 -2.70 -6.80 12.04
CA PRO A 41 -1.81 -7.84 12.50
C PRO A 41 -2.29 -9.19 11.93
N VAL A 42 -1.36 -10.07 11.56
CA VAL A 42 -1.65 -11.36 10.92
C VAL A 42 -0.91 -12.47 11.66
N ALA A 43 -1.60 -13.57 11.95
CA ALA A 43 -1.00 -14.74 12.60
C ALA A 43 0.05 -15.41 11.70
N GLU A 44 1.04 -16.04 12.32
CA GLU A 44 1.99 -16.88 11.59
C GLU A 44 1.24 -18.03 10.89
N GLY A 45 1.59 -18.30 9.63
CA GLY A 45 0.88 -19.31 8.81
C GLY A 45 -0.45 -18.85 8.19
N ALA A 46 -1.03 -17.72 8.64
CA ALA A 46 -2.26 -17.16 8.06
C ALA A 46 -2.00 -16.30 6.80
N TYR A 47 -0.76 -16.24 6.32
CA TYR A 47 -0.38 -15.57 5.08
C TYR A 47 0.45 -16.50 4.20
N LYS A 48 0.40 -16.25 2.89
CA LYS A 48 1.21 -16.96 1.90
C LYS A 48 1.97 -15.95 1.08
N LYS A 49 3.23 -16.26 0.78
CA LYS A 49 4.01 -15.49 -0.17
C LYS A 49 3.44 -15.68 -1.57
N ILE A 50 3.30 -14.59 -2.31
CA ILE A 50 2.88 -14.64 -3.71
C ILE A 50 4.12 -14.83 -4.58
N GLU A 51 4.14 -15.92 -5.36
CA GLU A 51 5.18 -16.18 -6.35
C GLU A 51 4.80 -15.51 -7.67
N PHE A 52 5.39 -14.35 -8.00
CA PHE A 52 4.93 -13.54 -9.14
C PHE A 52 4.95 -14.27 -10.49
N LYS A 53 5.83 -15.27 -10.63
CA LYS A 53 5.94 -16.10 -11.84
C LYS A 53 4.71 -16.99 -12.10
N THR A 54 3.86 -17.20 -11.10
CA THR A 54 2.64 -18.00 -11.24
C THR A 54 1.42 -17.16 -11.58
N LEU A 55 1.57 -15.84 -11.72
CA LEU A 55 0.50 -14.92 -12.08
C LEU A 55 0.39 -14.80 -13.61
N GLU A 56 -0.79 -14.43 -14.08
CA GLU A 56 -1.01 -14.00 -15.47
C GLU A 56 -0.07 -12.85 -15.84
N LEU A 57 0.39 -12.81 -17.08
CA LEU A 57 1.50 -11.95 -17.52
C LEU A 57 1.31 -10.46 -17.18
N ASN A 58 0.10 -9.93 -17.38
CA ASN A 58 -0.21 -8.53 -17.05
C ASN A 58 -0.14 -8.25 -15.54
N TYR A 59 -0.63 -9.17 -14.71
CA TYR A 59 -0.55 -9.05 -13.25
C TYR A 59 0.89 -9.21 -12.77
N GLN A 60 1.67 -10.09 -13.38
CA GLN A 60 3.09 -10.23 -13.08
C GLN A 60 3.82 -8.90 -13.29
N PHE A 61 3.63 -8.23 -14.44
CA PHE A 61 4.24 -6.92 -14.70
C PHE A 61 3.78 -5.85 -13.71
N LEU A 62 2.48 -5.80 -13.39
CA LEU A 62 1.94 -4.86 -12.40
C LEU A 62 2.58 -5.08 -11.03
N PHE A 63 2.61 -6.32 -10.53
CA PHE A 63 3.18 -6.67 -9.23
C PHE A 63 4.67 -6.34 -9.15
N TYR A 64 5.43 -6.54 -10.23
CA TYR A 64 6.84 -6.14 -10.27
C TYR A 64 7.03 -4.63 -10.14
N LYS A 65 6.21 -3.83 -10.82
CA LYS A 65 6.24 -2.36 -10.72
C LYS A 65 5.88 -1.90 -9.31
N GLU A 66 4.78 -2.41 -8.77
CA GLU A 66 4.32 -2.07 -7.41
C GLU A 66 5.33 -2.48 -6.34
N HIS A 67 5.87 -3.69 -6.44
CA HIS A 67 6.90 -4.17 -5.52
C HIS A 67 8.17 -3.33 -5.59
N LYS A 68 8.64 -2.98 -6.80
CA LYS A 68 9.82 -2.12 -6.98
C LYS A 68 9.61 -0.75 -6.33
N PHE A 69 8.44 -0.14 -6.51
CA PHE A 69 8.07 1.12 -5.89
C PHE A 69 8.04 1.02 -4.35
N CYS A 70 7.36 0.01 -3.81
CA CYS A 70 7.29 -0.20 -2.36
C CYS A 70 8.68 -0.43 -1.76
N LYS A 71 9.58 -1.11 -2.48
CA LYS A 71 10.96 -1.30 -2.06
C LYS A 71 11.76 0.00 -2.06
N SER A 72 11.61 0.87 -3.07
CA SER A 72 12.31 2.17 -3.08
C SER A 72 11.81 3.13 -2.01
N GLU A 73 10.55 2.99 -1.59
CA GLU A 73 9.90 3.85 -0.59
C GLU A 73 9.76 3.18 0.80
N GLN A 74 10.46 2.06 1.02
CA GLN A 74 10.29 1.18 2.18
C GLN A 74 10.44 1.92 3.51
N ASP A 75 11.47 2.74 3.66
CA ASP A 75 11.74 3.48 4.89
C ASP A 75 10.61 4.47 5.22
N LYS A 76 10.05 5.13 4.20
CA LYS A 76 8.92 6.06 4.39
C LYS A 76 7.65 5.31 4.78
N ILE A 77 7.41 4.15 4.16
CA ILE A 77 6.27 3.27 4.49
C ILE A 77 6.36 2.82 5.94
N ILE A 78 7.51 2.29 6.37
CA ILE A 78 7.74 1.84 7.75
C ILE A 78 7.58 3.01 8.73
N SER A 79 8.23 4.16 8.46
CA SER A 79 8.12 5.35 9.31
C SER A 79 6.67 5.80 9.51
N TYR A 80 5.87 5.80 8.44
CA TYR A 80 4.47 6.20 8.51
C TYR A 80 3.62 5.18 9.27
N ALA A 81 3.80 3.89 9.00
CA ALA A 81 3.12 2.80 9.72
C ALA A 81 3.41 2.87 11.23
N SER A 82 4.68 3.00 11.63
CA SER A 82 5.07 3.12 13.03
C SER A 82 4.44 4.35 13.69
N LYS A 83 4.43 5.52 13.02
CA LYS A 83 3.81 6.73 13.56
C LYS A 83 2.31 6.59 13.80
N ILE A 84 1.57 5.99 12.85
CA ILE A 84 0.13 5.76 13.02
C ILE A 84 -0.12 4.76 14.15
N TYR A 85 0.66 3.68 14.19
CA TYR A 85 0.57 2.67 15.23
C TYR A 85 0.77 3.27 16.62
N SER A 86 1.89 3.95 16.88
CA SER A 86 2.19 4.55 18.18
C SER A 86 1.11 5.53 18.64
N LYS A 87 0.55 6.33 17.72
CA LYS A 87 -0.57 7.23 18.04
C LYS A 87 -1.83 6.47 18.44
N THR A 88 -2.12 5.36 17.76
CA THR A 88 -3.29 4.51 18.05
C THR A 88 -3.15 3.87 19.42
N ILE A 89 -1.97 3.33 19.74
CA ILE A 89 -1.67 2.75 21.06
C ILE A 89 -1.77 3.80 22.17
N ALA A 90 -1.20 5.00 21.98
CA ALA A 90 -1.29 6.09 22.95
C ALA A 90 -2.75 6.55 23.18
N LYS A 91 -3.59 6.53 22.15
CA LYS A 91 -5.03 6.82 22.25
C LYS A 91 -5.83 5.67 22.89
N GLY A 92 -5.35 4.43 22.77
CA GLY A 92 -6.02 3.23 23.25
C GLY A 92 -7.19 2.74 22.37
N SER A 93 -7.40 3.36 21.20
CA SER A 93 -8.47 3.03 20.25
C SER A 93 -8.16 3.58 18.85
N ALA A 94 -8.94 3.21 17.83
CA ALA A 94 -8.79 3.74 16.48
C ALA A 94 -8.70 5.28 16.44
N LEU A 95 -7.73 5.81 15.67
CA LEU A 95 -7.52 7.27 15.55
C LEU A 95 -8.74 8.00 14.97
N SER A 96 -9.42 7.39 14.01
CA SER A 96 -10.67 7.88 13.43
C SER A 96 -11.49 6.72 12.85
N LYS A 97 -12.71 6.99 12.39
CA LYS A 97 -13.57 6.02 11.69
C LYS A 97 -12.94 5.35 10.46
N PHE A 98 -11.89 5.95 9.91
CA PHE A 98 -11.19 5.42 8.73
C PHE A 98 -9.97 4.56 9.09
N HIS A 99 -9.56 4.52 10.35
CA HIS A 99 -8.44 3.69 10.80
C HIS A 99 -8.97 2.37 11.35
N CYS A 100 -8.17 1.32 11.22
CA CYS A 100 -8.39 0.11 11.99
C CYS A 100 -8.09 0.37 13.48
N ASP A 101 -8.80 -0.34 14.36
CA ASP A 101 -8.49 -0.35 15.77
C ASP A 101 -7.44 -1.42 16.06
N TYR A 102 -6.16 -1.02 16.07
CA TYR A 102 -5.07 -1.98 16.27
C TYR A 102 -5.12 -2.66 17.64
N VAL A 103 -5.58 -1.94 18.68
CA VAL A 103 -5.72 -2.50 20.03
C VAL A 103 -6.75 -3.63 20.05
N ALA A 104 -7.89 -3.42 19.39
CA ALA A 104 -8.92 -4.45 19.28
C ALA A 104 -8.46 -5.63 18.39
N LEU A 105 -7.79 -5.35 17.28
CA LEU A 105 -7.30 -6.38 16.35
C LEU A 105 -6.22 -7.25 16.97
N GLU A 106 -5.29 -6.69 17.74
CA GLU A 106 -4.24 -7.45 18.43
C GLU A 106 -4.82 -8.34 19.53
N LYS A 107 -5.82 -7.86 20.27
CA LYS A 107 -6.57 -8.70 21.23
C LYS A 107 -7.32 -9.83 20.53
N ALA A 108 -7.90 -9.57 19.37
CA ALA A 108 -8.56 -10.62 18.57
C ALA A 108 -7.53 -11.64 18.07
N LEU A 109 -6.35 -11.18 17.64
CA LEU A 109 -5.26 -12.06 17.19
C LEU A 109 -4.79 -13.02 18.27
N GLN A 110 -4.74 -12.59 19.55
CA GLN A 110 -4.38 -13.48 20.67
C GLN A 110 -5.31 -14.70 20.82
N ASN A 111 -6.55 -14.59 20.35
CA ASN A 111 -7.54 -15.67 20.40
C ASN A 111 -7.66 -16.42 19.06
N TYR A 112 -6.89 -16.01 18.05
CA TYR A 112 -6.88 -16.62 16.74
C TYR A 112 -6.07 -17.91 16.77
N LYS A 113 -6.70 -19.03 16.38
CA LYS A 113 -6.09 -20.36 16.32
C LYS A 113 -5.69 -20.68 14.89
#